data_AF-A0A2M8C0N3-F1
#
_entry.id   AF-A0A2M8C0N3-F1
#
_cell.length_a   1.000
_cell.length_b   1.000
_cell.length_c   1.000
_cell.angle_alpha   90.00
_cell.angle_beta   90.00
_cell.angle_gamma   90.00
#
_symmetry.space_group_name_H-M   'P 1'
#
loop_
_entity.id
_entity.type
_entity.pdbx_description
1 polymer ?
#
loop_
_entity_poly.entity_id
_entity_poly.type
_entity_poly.pdbx_seq_one_letter_code
_entity_poly.pdbx_strand_id
1 'polypeptide(L)'
;KEYFVIPQDYVSIGVINRYTLEKQLYPPPATMTAINKFLLSNLLAGKVPSTTVTRIEAPLNLVTIRLTETGAVAPEQGGLGNLIIPGVFSILLVLSIVFSSTYLLQGLSEEKENRLIEILLSSVSARQLLTGKVLGIGAAGLAQVVVWVVSSPLLLSLASSNFGGFISTIQLPANFIVLGIVYFILGYLLFAVVSAGVGAISSNSREGQQLIGIFTLPLFIPLWFMSLLMLFPNNPIWVVLTIFPLTAPVEVIIRLGVSNVPAWELAASIAVLGLSIIGVLLLTIRVFRTYLLMYGKRPKLGEIIRSLRTG
;
A
#
# COMPACT_ATOMS: atom_id res chain seq x y z
N LYS A 1 13.25 26.02 24.56
CA LYS A 1 13.50 27.46 24.29
C LYS A 1 14.97 27.61 23.92
N GLU A 2 15.24 28.21 22.78
CA GLU A 2 16.60 28.45 22.28
C GLU A 2 16.71 29.90 21.80
N TYR A 3 17.91 30.49 21.88
CA TYR A 3 18.18 31.81 21.33
C TYR A 3 19.54 31.82 20.64
N PHE A 4 19.63 32.63 19.58
CA PHE A 4 20.82 32.78 18.74
C PHE A 4 21.37 34.18 18.93
N VAL A 5 22.67 34.28 19.19
CA VAL A 5 23.38 35.55 19.33
C VAL A 5 24.30 35.71 18.12
N ILE A 6 23.97 36.69 17.28
CA ILE A 6 24.78 37.11 16.13
C ILE A 6 25.69 38.25 16.62
N PRO A 7 27.00 38.02 16.75
CA PRO A 7 27.92 39.05 17.23
C PRO A 7 28.17 40.12 16.15
N GLN A 8 28.67 41.30 16.55
CA GLN A 8 28.85 42.42 15.61
C GLN A 8 29.92 42.18 14.55
N ASP A 9 30.90 41.33 14.85
CA ASP A 9 31.97 40.86 13.97
C ASP A 9 31.58 39.61 13.17
N TYR A 10 30.30 39.24 13.14
CA TYR A 10 29.81 38.08 12.40
C TYR A 10 30.23 38.08 10.93
N VAL A 11 30.29 39.25 10.27
CA VAL A 11 30.67 39.34 8.85
C VAL A 11 32.12 38.91 8.60
N SER A 12 33.02 39.10 9.57
CA SER A 12 34.42 38.69 9.45
C SER A 12 34.68 37.29 10.02
N ILE A 13 33.98 36.88 11.08
CA ILE A 13 34.24 35.64 11.81
C ILE A 13 33.32 34.48 11.36
N GLY A 14 32.09 34.78 10.95
CA GLY A 14 31.10 33.79 10.50
C GLY A 14 30.51 32.90 11.61
N VAL A 15 30.77 33.20 12.88
CA VAL A 15 30.33 32.39 14.03
C VAL A 15 29.07 32.97 14.66
N ILE A 16 28.09 32.10 14.96
CA ILE A 16 26.86 32.43 15.68
C ILE A 16 26.75 31.53 16.90
N ASN A 17 26.48 32.12 18.06
CA ASN A 17 26.33 31.36 19.29
C ASN A 17 24.88 30.93 19.48
N ARG A 18 24.62 29.62 19.54
CA ARG A 18 23.31 29.05 19.88
C ARG A 18 23.28 28.63 21.34
N TYR A 19 22.29 29.11 22.07
CA TYR A 19 22.02 28.71 23.44
C TYR A 19 20.74 27.89 23.47
N THR A 20 20.84 26.63 23.90
CA THR A 20 19.70 25.70 23.97
C THR A 20 19.79 24.85 25.23
N LEU A 21 18.64 24.43 25.74
CA LEU A 21 18.52 23.48 26.85
C LEU A 21 18.53 22.02 26.36
N GLU A 22 18.44 21.80 25.05
CA GLU A 22 18.40 20.47 24.45
C GLU A 22 19.81 19.98 24.12
N LYS A 23 20.11 18.71 24.41
CA LYS A 23 21.42 18.08 24.13
C LYS A 23 21.51 17.69 22.65
N GLN A 24 21.69 18.69 21.78
CA GLN A 24 21.78 18.53 20.33
C GLN A 24 23.00 19.28 19.78
N LEU A 25 23.69 18.66 18.83
CA LEU A 25 24.85 19.28 18.16
C LEU A 25 24.44 20.33 17.12
N TYR A 26 23.31 20.13 16.44
CA TYR A 26 22.77 21.03 15.42
C TYR A 26 21.31 21.41 15.73
N PRO A 27 20.83 22.59 15.31
CA PRO A 27 19.43 22.95 15.41
C PRO A 27 18.57 22.11 14.45
N PRO A 28 17.25 22.01 14.72
CA PRO A 28 16.32 21.38 13.78
C PRO A 28 16.44 21.99 12.37
N PRO A 29 16.24 21.20 11.30
CA PRO A 29 16.40 21.68 9.91
C PRO A 29 15.58 22.93 9.60
N ALA A 30 14.36 23.03 10.13
CA ALA A 30 13.50 24.21 9.95
C ALA A 30 14.12 25.48 10.56
N THR A 31 14.68 25.38 11.77
CA THR A 31 15.36 26.49 12.45
C THR A 31 16.62 26.90 11.69
N MET A 32 17.40 25.91 11.20
CA MET A 32 18.59 26.18 10.40
C MET A 32 18.27 26.94 9.11
N THR A 33 17.24 26.49 8.37
CA THR A 33 16.78 27.17 7.15
C THR A 33 16.28 28.58 7.45
N ALA A 34 15.53 28.77 8.55
CA ALA A 34 15.03 30.08 8.94
C ALA A 34 16.15 31.07 9.26
N ILE A 35 17.19 30.62 9.98
CA ILE A 35 18.36 31.45 10.31
C ILE A 35 19.18 31.77 9.06
N ASN A 36 19.42 30.78 8.19
CA ASN A 36 20.13 31.00 6.93
C ASN A 36 19.39 32.04 6.06
N LYS A 37 18.08 31.92 5.94
CA LYS A 37 17.23 32.87 5.22
C LYS A 37 17.26 34.27 5.84
N PHE A 38 17.17 34.36 7.17
CA PHE A 38 17.27 35.62 7.90
C PHE A 38 18.62 36.31 7.66
N LEU A 39 19.73 35.57 7.73
CA LEU A 39 21.07 36.13 7.51
C LEU A 39 21.26 36.56 6.06
N LEU A 40 20.89 35.71 5.09
CA LEU A 40 21.02 36.03 3.67
C LEU A 40 20.22 37.28 3.28
N SER A 41 18.96 37.35 3.70
CA SER A 41 18.11 38.51 3.42
C SER A 41 18.65 39.81 4.03
N ASN A 42 19.18 39.79 5.26
CA ASN A 42 19.71 40.97 5.91
C ASN A 42 21.12 41.38 5.41
N LEU A 43 22.00 40.42 5.12
CA LEU A 43 23.35 40.71 4.60
C LEU A 43 23.33 41.28 3.17
N LEU A 44 22.35 40.85 2.37
CA LEU A 44 22.18 41.24 0.97
C LEU A 44 21.11 42.34 0.78
N ALA A 45 20.44 42.76 1.86
CA ALA A 45 19.44 43.82 1.83
C ALA A 45 20.00 45.10 1.19
N GLY A 46 19.34 45.61 0.16
CA GLY A 46 19.74 46.83 -0.56
C GLY A 46 21.00 46.69 -1.43
N LYS A 47 21.69 45.54 -1.42
CA LYS A 47 22.88 45.29 -2.25
C LYS A 47 22.56 44.55 -3.55
N VAL A 48 21.49 43.75 -3.55
CA VAL A 48 21.12 42.89 -4.68
C VAL A 48 19.59 42.87 -4.83
N PRO A 49 19.04 42.77 -6.06
CA PRO A 49 17.60 42.58 -6.24
C PRO A 49 17.06 41.37 -5.47
N SER A 50 15.85 41.49 -4.94
CA SER A 50 15.18 40.43 -4.16
C SER A 50 15.08 39.10 -4.92
N THR A 51 14.99 39.14 -6.25
CA THR A 51 14.99 37.96 -7.12
C THR A 51 16.30 37.17 -7.05
N THR A 52 17.44 37.84 -6.85
CA THR A 52 18.75 37.20 -6.75
C THR A 52 18.94 36.57 -5.38
N VAL A 53 18.44 37.21 -4.31
CA VAL A 53 18.42 36.63 -2.96
C VAL A 53 17.63 35.33 -2.96
N THR A 54 16.43 35.32 -3.56
CA THR A 54 15.62 34.09 -3.72
C THR A 54 16.36 33.02 -4.53
N ARG A 55 17.13 33.41 -5.54
CA ARG A 55 17.91 32.46 -6.35
C ARG A 55 19.16 31.96 -5.62
N ILE A 56 19.75 32.71 -4.70
CA ILE A 56 20.85 32.23 -3.84
C ILE A 56 20.30 31.26 -2.78
N GLU A 57 19.10 31.51 -2.25
CA GLU A 57 18.41 30.61 -1.32
C GLU A 57 18.00 29.28 -1.98
N ALA A 58 17.51 29.34 -3.22
CA ALA A 58 17.09 28.19 -4.01
C ALA A 58 17.75 28.22 -5.40
N PRO A 59 19.05 27.86 -5.50
CA PRO A 59 19.82 28.01 -6.74
C PRO A 59 19.35 27.10 -7.86
N LEU A 60 18.74 25.97 -7.51
CA LEU A 60 18.33 24.95 -8.45
C LEU A 60 16.84 24.66 -8.28
N ASN A 61 16.06 24.99 -9.30
CA ASN A 61 14.72 24.45 -9.50
C ASN A 61 14.82 23.33 -10.54
N LEU A 62 15.27 22.15 -10.10
CA LEU A 62 15.46 21.01 -10.99
C LEU A 62 14.10 20.43 -11.40
N VAL A 63 13.86 20.40 -12.71
CA VAL A 63 12.78 19.62 -13.31
C VAL A 63 13.42 18.38 -13.93
N THR A 64 13.20 17.22 -13.32
CA THR A 64 13.76 15.95 -13.78
C THR A 64 12.82 15.31 -14.79
N ILE A 65 13.27 15.21 -16.05
CA ILE A 65 12.54 14.50 -17.12
C ILE A 65 13.30 13.21 -17.40
N ARG A 66 12.64 12.06 -17.19
CA ARG A 66 13.23 10.76 -17.51
C ARG A 66 13.10 10.52 -19.02
N LEU A 67 14.17 10.03 -19.64
CA LEU A 67 14.19 9.61 -21.04
C LEU A 67 14.22 8.07 -21.14
N THR A 68 13.65 7.51 -22.20
CA THR A 68 13.81 6.11 -22.60
C THR A 68 15.20 5.89 -23.20
N GLU A 69 15.61 4.63 -23.39
CA GLU A 69 16.86 4.29 -24.10
C GLU A 69 16.89 4.82 -25.54
N THR A 70 15.73 5.07 -26.13
CA THR A 70 15.56 5.67 -27.46
C THR A 70 15.57 7.21 -27.46
N GLY A 71 15.76 7.85 -26.31
CA GLY A 71 15.76 9.31 -26.16
C GLY A 71 14.38 9.97 -26.15
N ALA A 72 13.28 9.20 -26.19
CA ALA A 72 11.93 9.73 -26.02
C ALA A 72 11.66 10.03 -24.54
N VAL A 73 10.72 10.94 -24.24
CA VAL A 73 10.27 11.15 -22.85
C VAL A 73 9.67 9.85 -22.34
N ALA A 74 10.25 9.30 -21.29
CA ALA A 74 9.72 8.10 -20.67
C ALA A 74 8.33 8.42 -20.09
N PRO A 75 7.30 7.59 -20.34
CA PRO A 75 5.98 7.79 -19.77
C PRO A 75 5.98 7.72 -18.24
N GLU A 76 7.00 7.10 -17.65
CA GLU A 76 7.19 6.95 -16.21
C GLU A 76 8.20 7.98 -15.68
N GLN A 77 7.77 9.21 -15.40
CA GLN A 77 8.66 10.25 -14.87
C GLN A 77 8.92 10.12 -13.36
N GLY A 78 10.11 10.49 -12.91
CA GLY A 78 10.43 10.61 -11.49
C GLY A 78 9.96 11.95 -10.91
N GLY A 79 9.33 11.96 -9.74
CA GLY A 79 8.89 13.17 -9.05
C GLY A 79 7.87 12.91 -7.95
N LEU A 80 7.59 13.92 -7.10
CA LEU A 80 6.64 13.79 -5.99
C LEU A 80 5.23 13.36 -6.43
N GLY A 81 4.79 13.76 -7.64
CA GLY A 81 3.50 13.33 -8.20
C GLY A 81 3.41 11.84 -8.51
N ASN A 82 4.53 11.24 -8.94
CA ASN A 82 4.62 9.79 -9.20
C ASN A 82 4.69 8.95 -7.93
N LEU A 83 4.85 9.58 -6.76
CA LEU A 83 4.77 8.92 -5.44
C LEU A 83 3.36 8.95 -4.87
N ILE A 84 2.65 10.06 -5.10
CA ILE A 84 1.30 10.27 -4.56
C ILE A 84 0.32 9.27 -5.17
N ILE A 85 0.35 9.06 -6.48
CA ILE A 85 -0.66 8.22 -7.14
C ILE A 85 -0.54 6.74 -6.77
N PRO A 86 0.64 6.09 -6.87
CA PRO A 86 0.79 4.72 -6.42
C PRO A 86 0.54 4.58 -4.92
N GLY A 87 0.96 5.56 -4.11
CA GLY A 87 0.68 5.57 -2.67
C GLY A 87 -0.81 5.60 -2.37
N VAL A 88 -1.56 6.52 -2.99
CA VAL A 88 -3.01 6.64 -2.85
C VAL A 88 -3.70 5.38 -3.38
N PHE A 89 -3.34 4.90 -4.58
CA PHE A 89 -3.91 3.67 -5.14
C PHE A 89 -3.66 2.46 -4.24
N SER A 90 -2.45 2.35 -3.68
CA SER A 90 -2.10 1.30 -2.72
C SER A 90 -2.95 1.38 -1.47
N ILE A 91 -3.13 2.57 -0.89
CA ILE A 91 -4.01 2.77 0.27
C ILE A 91 -5.46 2.37 -0.06
N LEU A 92 -5.98 2.79 -1.22
CA LEU A 92 -7.33 2.44 -1.66
C LEU A 92 -7.48 0.92 -1.87
N LEU A 93 -6.47 0.27 -2.43
CA LEU A 93 -6.42 -1.18 -2.59
C LEU A 93 -6.43 -1.87 -1.23
N VAL A 94 -5.60 -1.43 -0.28
CA VAL A 94 -5.56 -1.96 1.09
C VAL A 94 -6.92 -1.82 1.77
N LEU A 95 -7.53 -0.62 1.72
CA LEU A 95 -8.85 -0.39 2.32
C LEU A 95 -9.92 -1.30 1.70
N SER A 96 -9.91 -1.44 0.37
CA SER A 96 -10.86 -2.30 -0.33
C SER A 96 -10.72 -3.77 0.08
N ILE A 97 -9.48 -4.27 0.17
CA ILE A 97 -9.19 -5.63 0.60
C ILE A 97 -9.61 -5.84 2.06
N VAL A 98 -9.22 -4.94 2.97
CA VAL A 98 -9.52 -5.06 4.41
C VAL A 98 -11.02 -5.02 4.67
N PHE A 99 -11.75 -4.09 4.04
CA PHE A 99 -13.20 -4.00 4.19
C PHE A 99 -13.89 -5.25 3.67
N SER A 100 -13.58 -5.69 2.44
CA SER A 100 -14.14 -6.92 1.89
C SER A 100 -13.86 -8.14 2.77
N SER A 101 -12.60 -8.30 3.20
CA SER A 101 -12.15 -9.41 4.05
C SER A 101 -12.95 -9.48 5.35
N THR A 102 -13.26 -8.31 5.92
CA THR A 102 -14.03 -8.17 7.15
C THR A 102 -15.50 -8.50 6.92
N TYR A 103 -16.11 -7.99 5.84
CA TYR A 103 -17.51 -8.31 5.50
C TYR A 103 -17.73 -9.79 5.22
N LEU A 104 -16.82 -10.44 4.49
CA LEU A 104 -16.91 -11.87 4.22
C LEU A 104 -16.89 -12.68 5.52
N LEU A 105 -15.94 -12.35 6.40
CA LEU A 105 -15.78 -13.03 7.69
C LEU A 105 -17.01 -12.84 8.59
N GLN A 106 -17.54 -11.63 8.66
CA GLN A 106 -18.75 -11.33 9.43
C GLN A 106 -19.94 -12.12 8.89
N GLY A 107 -20.19 -12.08 7.58
CA GLY A 107 -21.30 -12.80 6.98
C GLY A 107 -21.21 -14.32 7.16
N LEU A 108 -20.01 -14.91 7.11
CA LEU A 108 -19.83 -16.34 7.39
C LEU A 108 -20.03 -16.68 8.87
N SER A 109 -19.62 -15.78 9.77
CA SER A 109 -19.82 -15.93 11.21
C SER A 109 -21.31 -15.84 11.57
N GLU A 110 -22.04 -14.88 11.00
CA GLU A 110 -23.48 -14.71 11.19
C GLU A 110 -24.28 -15.90 10.63
N GLU A 111 -23.91 -16.41 9.45
CA GLU A 111 -24.54 -17.61 8.88
C GLU A 111 -24.35 -18.85 9.76
N LYS A 112 -23.21 -18.94 10.46
CA LYS A 112 -22.91 -20.01 11.40
C LYS A 112 -23.69 -19.84 12.71
N GLU A 113 -23.73 -18.62 13.25
CA GLU A 113 -24.45 -18.29 14.49
C GLU A 113 -25.97 -18.53 14.35
N ASN A 114 -26.53 -18.16 13.20
CA ASN A 114 -27.96 -18.31 12.92
C ASN A 114 -28.35 -19.73 12.42
N ARG A 115 -27.42 -20.70 12.44
CA ARG A 115 -27.60 -22.05 11.87
C ARG A 115 -28.04 -22.09 10.40
N LEU A 116 -27.89 -20.98 9.67
CA LEU A 116 -28.22 -20.89 8.25
C LEU A 116 -27.31 -21.80 7.41
N ILE A 117 -26.06 -21.98 7.84
CA ILE A 117 -25.11 -22.89 7.19
C ILE A 117 -25.63 -24.35 7.12
N GLU A 118 -26.33 -24.84 8.16
CA GLU A 118 -26.87 -26.21 8.17
C GLU A 118 -27.98 -26.38 7.12
N ILE A 119 -28.86 -25.37 7.02
CA ILE A 119 -29.95 -25.33 6.04
C ILE A 119 -29.38 -25.26 4.61
N LEU A 120 -28.40 -24.39 4.37
CA LEU A 120 -27.78 -24.24 3.04
C LEU A 120 -27.05 -25.51 2.59
N LEU A 121 -26.41 -26.21 3.53
CA LEU A 121 -25.70 -27.46 3.23
C LEU A 121 -26.62 -28.66 3.00
N SER A 122 -27.89 -28.58 3.42
CA SER A 122 -28.89 -29.59 3.04
C SER A 122 -29.25 -29.53 1.55
N SER A 123 -29.02 -28.39 0.90
CA SER A 123 -29.39 -28.14 -0.50
C SER A 123 -28.19 -28.04 -1.45
N VAL A 124 -27.02 -27.62 -0.96
CA VAL A 124 -25.83 -27.35 -1.78
C VAL A 124 -24.56 -27.87 -1.09
N SER A 125 -23.62 -28.41 -1.86
CA SER A 125 -22.36 -28.89 -1.27
C SER A 125 -21.49 -27.74 -0.73
N ALA A 126 -20.72 -27.99 0.33
CA ALA A 126 -19.79 -27.01 0.91
C ALA A 126 -18.82 -26.38 -0.10
N ARG A 127 -18.39 -27.14 -1.11
CA ARG A 127 -17.52 -26.64 -2.18
C ARG A 127 -18.23 -25.60 -3.03
N GLN A 128 -19.47 -25.86 -3.42
CA GLN A 128 -20.28 -24.94 -4.22
C GLN A 128 -20.63 -23.69 -3.42
N LEU A 129 -21.00 -23.85 -2.13
CA LEU A 129 -21.32 -22.72 -1.25
C LEU A 129 -20.13 -21.76 -1.08
N LEU A 130 -18.96 -22.28 -0.70
CA LEU A 130 -17.77 -21.44 -0.49
C LEU A 130 -17.24 -20.83 -1.78
N THR A 131 -17.17 -21.60 -2.86
CA THR A 131 -16.67 -21.09 -4.15
C THR A 131 -17.62 -20.02 -4.68
N GLY A 132 -18.94 -20.24 -4.60
CA GLY A 132 -19.95 -19.25 -4.99
C GLY A 132 -19.86 -17.98 -4.15
N LYS A 133 -19.69 -18.11 -2.82
CA LYS A 133 -19.55 -16.95 -1.92
C LYS A 133 -18.30 -16.14 -2.21
N VAL A 134 -17.14 -16.79 -2.39
CA VAL A 134 -15.88 -16.13 -2.74
C VAL A 134 -15.98 -15.45 -4.10
N LEU A 135 -16.56 -16.10 -5.12
CA LEU A 135 -16.73 -15.50 -6.44
C LEU A 135 -17.74 -14.36 -6.45
N GLY A 136 -18.86 -14.46 -5.71
CA GLY A 136 -19.86 -13.40 -5.60
C GLY A 136 -19.30 -12.16 -4.92
N ILE A 137 -18.55 -12.34 -3.83
CA ILE A 137 -17.83 -11.26 -3.18
C ILE A 137 -16.74 -10.72 -4.13
N GLY A 138 -16.03 -11.59 -4.85
CA GLY A 138 -15.12 -11.23 -5.96
C GLY A 138 -15.75 -10.31 -7.00
N ALA A 139 -16.98 -10.60 -7.43
CA ALA A 139 -17.73 -9.78 -8.36
C ALA A 139 -18.11 -8.40 -7.76
N ALA A 140 -18.45 -8.35 -6.48
CA ALA A 140 -18.66 -7.07 -5.78
C ALA A 140 -17.36 -6.25 -5.72
N GLY A 141 -16.21 -6.90 -5.51
CA GLY A 141 -14.88 -6.27 -5.59
C GLY A 141 -14.60 -5.69 -6.98
N LEU A 142 -14.90 -6.44 -8.05
CA LEU A 142 -14.80 -5.95 -9.42
C LEU A 142 -15.69 -4.74 -9.68
N ALA A 143 -16.94 -4.76 -9.20
CA ALA A 143 -17.84 -3.62 -9.29
C ALA A 143 -17.26 -2.39 -8.59
N GLN A 144 -16.63 -2.58 -7.43
CA GLN A 144 -15.92 -1.50 -6.73
C GLN A 144 -14.78 -0.90 -7.57
N VAL A 145 -13.98 -1.73 -8.27
CA VAL A 145 -12.93 -1.24 -9.19
C VAL A 145 -13.51 -0.40 -10.31
N VAL A 146 -14.63 -0.84 -10.91
CA VAL A 146 -15.30 -0.06 -11.97
C VAL A 146 -15.70 1.31 -11.44
N VAL A 147 -16.24 1.39 -10.22
CA VAL A 147 -16.57 2.66 -9.57
C VAL A 147 -15.33 3.54 -9.41
N TRP A 148 -14.20 3.00 -8.96
CA TRP A 148 -12.95 3.77 -8.85
C TRP A 148 -12.43 4.26 -10.20
N VAL A 149 -12.40 3.39 -11.22
CA VAL A 149 -11.90 3.74 -12.56
C VAL A 149 -12.79 4.81 -13.19
N VAL A 150 -14.11 4.68 -13.09
CA VAL A 150 -15.08 5.63 -13.67
C VAL A 150 -15.10 6.96 -12.90
N SER A 151 -14.91 6.94 -11.58
CA SER A 151 -14.84 8.16 -10.77
C SER A 151 -13.50 8.90 -10.89
N SER A 152 -12.42 8.22 -11.28
CA SER A 152 -11.09 8.83 -11.35
C SER A 152 -10.99 10.08 -12.25
N PRO A 153 -11.55 10.13 -13.48
CA PRO A 153 -11.48 11.33 -14.33
C PRO A 153 -12.33 12.47 -13.77
N LEU A 154 -13.48 12.13 -13.16
CA LEU A 154 -14.35 13.09 -12.48
C LEU A 154 -13.60 13.75 -11.31
N LEU A 155 -13.00 12.95 -10.43
CA LEU A 155 -12.21 13.44 -9.30
C LEU A 155 -11.00 14.26 -9.75
N LEU A 156 -10.30 13.84 -10.81
CA LEU A 156 -9.19 14.59 -11.38
C LEU A 156 -9.64 15.93 -11.97
N SER A 157 -10.79 15.97 -12.65
CA SER A 157 -11.37 17.23 -13.18
C SER A 157 -11.75 18.21 -12.06
N LEU A 158 -12.35 17.73 -10.97
CA LEU A 158 -12.69 18.54 -9.79
C LEU A 158 -11.46 18.97 -8.99
N ALA A 159 -10.41 18.15 -8.95
CA ALA A 159 -9.14 18.53 -8.33
C ALA A 159 -8.37 19.55 -9.19
N SER A 160 -8.46 19.45 -10.52
CA SER A 160 -7.75 20.33 -11.45
C SER A 160 -8.16 21.80 -11.34
N SER A 161 -9.39 22.11 -10.92
CA SER A 161 -9.83 23.49 -10.68
C SER A 161 -9.17 24.13 -9.46
N ASN A 162 -8.69 23.34 -8.48
CA ASN A 162 -8.01 23.81 -7.27
C ASN A 162 -6.48 23.61 -7.29
N PHE A 163 -5.96 22.67 -8.09
CA PHE A 163 -4.55 22.24 -8.13
C PHE A 163 -3.89 22.40 -9.52
N GLY A 164 -4.47 23.23 -10.40
CA GLY A 164 -4.39 23.26 -11.87
C GLY A 164 -3.04 23.32 -12.63
N GLY A 165 -1.90 23.08 -11.98
CA GLY A 165 -0.62 22.83 -12.67
C GLY A 165 0.03 21.49 -12.32
N PHE A 166 -0.30 20.90 -11.16
CA PHE A 166 0.31 19.65 -10.70
C PHE A 166 -0.38 18.42 -11.27
N ILE A 167 -1.70 18.47 -11.46
CA ILE A 167 -2.50 17.34 -11.95
C ILE A 167 -2.34 17.12 -13.46
N SER A 168 -2.07 18.17 -14.24
CA SER A 168 -1.90 18.06 -15.71
C SER A 168 -0.57 17.44 -16.14
N THR A 169 0.41 17.36 -15.23
CA THR A 169 1.71 16.70 -15.48
C THR A 169 1.70 15.21 -15.13
N ILE A 170 0.61 14.74 -14.52
CA ILE A 170 0.43 13.34 -14.14
C ILE A 170 -0.07 12.56 -15.36
N GLN A 171 0.80 11.72 -15.92
CA GLN A 171 0.41 10.70 -16.88
C GLN A 171 0.39 9.36 -16.18
N LEU A 172 -0.78 8.71 -16.14
CA LEU A 172 -0.92 7.35 -15.66
C LEU A 172 -0.62 6.39 -16.81
N PRO A 173 0.50 5.66 -16.78
CA PRO A 173 0.83 4.75 -17.86
C PRO A 173 -0.16 3.58 -17.86
N ALA A 174 -0.58 3.12 -19.05
CA ALA A 174 -1.63 2.12 -19.18
C ALA A 174 -1.28 0.78 -18.50
N ASN A 175 0.01 0.44 -18.44
CA ASN A 175 0.53 -0.72 -17.71
C ASN A 175 0.16 -0.66 -16.21
N PHE A 176 0.24 0.52 -15.58
CA PHE A 176 -0.11 0.72 -14.17
C PHE A 176 -1.57 0.42 -13.91
N ILE A 177 -2.48 0.86 -14.79
CA ILE A 177 -3.91 0.59 -14.65
C ILE A 177 -4.21 -0.90 -14.83
N VAL A 178 -3.66 -1.52 -15.88
CA VAL A 178 -3.89 -2.95 -16.17
C VAL A 178 -3.35 -3.81 -15.02
N LEU A 179 -2.11 -3.59 -14.59
CA LEU A 179 -1.53 -4.32 -13.47
C LEU A 179 -2.25 -3.99 -12.16
N GLY A 180 -2.66 -2.74 -11.95
CA GLY A 180 -3.50 -2.32 -10.83
C GLY A 180 -4.77 -3.16 -10.70
N ILE A 181 -5.48 -3.37 -11.81
CA ILE A 181 -6.68 -4.21 -11.84
C ILE A 181 -6.33 -5.68 -11.58
N VAL A 182 -5.28 -6.21 -12.22
CA VAL A 182 -4.87 -7.61 -12.02
C VAL A 182 -4.52 -7.90 -10.55
N TYR A 183 -3.67 -7.08 -9.94
CA TYR A 183 -3.27 -7.25 -8.54
C TYR A 183 -4.40 -6.93 -7.56
N PHE A 184 -5.31 -6.03 -7.90
CA PHE A 184 -6.54 -5.85 -7.13
C PHE A 184 -7.35 -7.15 -7.11
N ILE A 185 -7.63 -7.75 -8.27
CA ILE A 185 -8.43 -8.99 -8.37
C ILE A 185 -7.75 -10.13 -7.62
N LEU A 186 -6.46 -10.35 -7.86
CA LEU A 186 -5.71 -11.44 -7.24
C LEU A 186 -5.57 -11.23 -5.72
N GLY A 187 -5.23 -10.02 -5.29
CA GLY A 187 -5.17 -9.68 -3.87
C GLY A 187 -6.53 -9.87 -3.20
N TYR A 188 -7.59 -9.36 -3.81
CA TYR A 188 -8.95 -9.53 -3.32
C TYR A 188 -9.33 -11.00 -3.15
N LEU A 189 -9.11 -11.83 -4.18
CA LEU A 189 -9.42 -13.25 -4.13
C LEU A 189 -8.60 -13.99 -3.06
N LEU A 190 -7.31 -13.68 -2.94
CA LEU A 190 -6.46 -14.28 -1.91
C LEU A 190 -7.02 -14.00 -0.52
N PHE A 191 -7.28 -12.73 -0.22
CA PHE A 191 -7.78 -12.32 1.08
C PHE A 191 -9.21 -12.78 1.35
N ALA A 192 -10.07 -12.86 0.32
CA ALA A 192 -11.41 -13.45 0.45
C ALA A 192 -11.34 -14.93 0.84
N VAL A 193 -10.44 -15.70 0.23
CA VAL A 193 -10.25 -17.12 0.54
C VAL A 193 -9.62 -17.32 1.92
N VAL A 194 -8.69 -16.45 2.33
CA VAL A 194 -8.13 -16.44 3.69
C VAL A 194 -9.23 -16.11 4.71
N SER A 195 -10.04 -15.07 4.48
CA SER A 195 -11.18 -14.73 5.34
C SER A 195 -12.19 -15.87 5.46
N ALA A 196 -12.47 -16.57 4.36
CA ALA A 196 -13.35 -17.73 4.37
C ALA A 196 -12.77 -18.86 5.24
N GLY A 197 -11.47 -19.11 5.14
CA GLY A 197 -10.75 -20.08 5.96
C GLY A 197 -10.77 -19.71 7.45
N VAL A 198 -10.49 -18.45 7.77
CA VAL A 198 -10.54 -17.92 9.14
C VAL A 198 -11.96 -18.01 9.71
N GLY A 199 -12.97 -17.61 8.93
CA GLY A 199 -14.38 -17.70 9.34
C GLY A 199 -14.80 -19.15 9.63
N ALA A 200 -14.32 -20.12 8.83
CA ALA A 200 -14.60 -21.54 9.03
C ALA A 200 -14.10 -22.06 10.39
N ILE A 201 -12.88 -21.68 10.77
CA ILE A 201 -12.24 -22.12 12.03
C ILE A 201 -12.65 -21.29 13.25
N SER A 202 -13.09 -20.05 13.05
CA SER A 202 -13.48 -19.17 14.14
C SER A 202 -14.79 -19.63 14.79
N SER A 203 -14.88 -19.46 16.11
CA SER A 203 -16.10 -19.74 16.86
C SER A 203 -17.11 -18.59 16.81
N ASN A 204 -16.62 -17.36 16.68
CA ASN A 204 -17.41 -16.14 16.61
C ASN A 204 -16.69 -15.05 15.79
N SER A 205 -17.45 -14.02 15.40
CA SER A 205 -16.95 -12.91 14.57
C SER A 205 -15.75 -12.17 15.22
N ARG A 206 -15.74 -12.02 16.55
CA ARG A 206 -14.66 -11.30 17.25
C ARG A 206 -13.32 -12.04 17.21
N GLU A 207 -13.33 -13.36 17.43
CA GLU A 207 -12.15 -14.21 17.29
C GLU A 207 -11.67 -14.23 15.83
N GLY A 208 -12.61 -14.35 14.89
CA GLY A 208 -12.29 -14.29 13.47
C GLY A 208 -11.61 -12.98 13.07
N GLN A 209 -12.08 -11.84 13.59
CA GLN A 209 -11.48 -10.52 13.34
C GLN A 209 -10.04 -10.41 13.87
N GLN A 210 -9.73 -11.02 15.02
CA GLN A 210 -8.36 -11.05 15.54
C GLN A 210 -7.44 -11.90 14.66
N LEU A 211 -7.93 -13.06 14.20
CA LEU A 211 -7.16 -13.95 13.33
C LEU A 211 -6.94 -13.36 11.94
N ILE A 212 -7.97 -12.78 11.32
CA ILE A 212 -7.82 -12.16 10.00
C ILE A 212 -6.86 -10.97 10.03
N GLY A 213 -6.82 -10.23 11.15
CA GLY A 213 -5.86 -9.15 11.37
C GLY A 213 -4.40 -9.59 11.22
N ILE A 214 -4.07 -10.82 11.64
CA ILE A 214 -2.72 -11.37 11.49
C ILE A 214 -2.37 -11.59 10.01
N PHE A 215 -3.33 -12.05 9.20
CA PHE A 215 -3.12 -12.29 7.78
C PHE A 215 -3.14 -11.02 6.94
N THR A 216 -3.88 -9.98 7.36
CA THR A 216 -3.93 -8.68 6.67
C THR A 216 -2.77 -7.78 7.06
N LEU A 217 -2.11 -7.97 8.20
CA LEU A 217 -0.97 -7.15 8.62
C LEU A 217 0.17 -7.09 7.57
N PRO A 218 0.61 -8.22 6.96
CA PRO A 218 1.61 -8.17 5.89
C PRO A 218 1.27 -7.25 4.72
N LEU A 219 -0.02 -7.03 4.45
CA LEU A 219 -0.48 -6.14 3.39
C LEU A 219 -0.02 -4.68 3.60
N PHE A 220 0.20 -4.28 4.85
CA PHE A 220 0.66 -2.93 5.21
C PHE A 220 2.18 -2.76 5.19
N ILE A 221 2.95 -3.85 5.16
CA ILE A 221 4.41 -3.81 5.22
C ILE A 221 5.00 -2.91 4.11
N PRO A 222 4.60 -3.03 2.83
CA PRO A 222 5.08 -2.13 1.77
C PRO A 222 4.84 -0.64 2.05
N LEU A 223 3.71 -0.30 2.67
CA LEU A 223 3.37 1.09 3.00
C LEU A 223 4.25 1.65 4.11
N TRP A 224 4.56 0.84 5.13
CA TRP A 224 5.45 1.27 6.23
C TRP A 224 6.88 1.53 5.75
N PHE A 225 7.34 0.75 4.78
CA PHE A 225 8.70 0.84 4.24
C PHE A 225 8.79 1.63 2.93
N MET A 226 7.74 2.35 2.55
CA MET A 226 7.70 3.14 1.32
C MET A 226 8.85 4.17 1.25
N SER A 227 9.22 4.78 2.37
CA SER A 227 10.37 5.72 2.43
C SER A 227 11.71 5.03 2.15
N LEU A 228 11.91 3.80 2.65
CA LEU A 228 13.13 3.02 2.39
C LEU A 228 13.19 2.53 0.96
N LEU A 229 12.04 2.17 0.38
CA LEU A 229 11.95 1.77 -1.02
C LEU A 229 12.42 2.90 -1.95
N MET A 230 12.04 4.15 -1.64
CA MET A 230 12.50 5.32 -2.41
C MET A 230 14.01 5.57 -2.27
N LEU A 231 14.56 5.37 -1.08
CA LEU A 231 15.98 5.58 -0.82
C LEU A 231 16.85 4.47 -1.44
N PHE A 232 16.38 3.24 -1.43
CA PHE A 232 17.11 2.05 -1.87
C PHE A 232 16.30 1.18 -2.84
N PRO A 233 15.88 1.70 -4.00
CA PRO A 233 14.91 1.03 -4.89
C PRO A 233 15.41 -0.29 -5.49
N ASN A 234 16.73 -0.48 -5.56
CA ASN A 234 17.36 -1.68 -6.14
C ASN A 234 17.68 -2.76 -5.09
N ASN A 235 17.19 -2.64 -3.86
CA ASN A 235 17.47 -3.63 -2.82
C ASN A 235 16.67 -4.93 -3.10
N PRO A 236 17.29 -6.13 -2.95
CA PRO A 236 16.62 -7.41 -3.21
C PRO A 236 15.40 -7.68 -2.31
N ILE A 237 15.26 -7.01 -1.17
CA ILE A 237 14.09 -7.18 -0.29
C ILE A 237 12.77 -6.84 -1.00
N TRP A 238 12.77 -5.86 -1.92
CA TRP A 238 11.59 -5.45 -2.66
C TRP A 238 11.12 -6.53 -3.64
N VAL A 239 12.06 -7.34 -4.15
CA VAL A 239 11.76 -8.50 -4.99
C VAL A 239 11.05 -9.58 -4.18
N VAL A 240 11.51 -9.83 -2.95
CA VAL A 240 10.88 -10.79 -2.03
C VAL A 240 9.45 -10.36 -1.70
N LEU A 241 9.25 -9.08 -1.34
CA LEU A 241 7.91 -8.54 -1.05
C LEU A 241 7.01 -8.53 -2.29
N THR A 242 7.58 -8.40 -3.48
CA THR A 242 6.84 -8.49 -4.75
C THR A 242 6.35 -9.91 -5.03
N ILE A 243 7.12 -10.93 -4.64
CA ILE A 243 6.75 -12.34 -4.88
C ILE A 243 5.88 -12.90 -3.76
N PHE A 244 6.07 -12.43 -2.51
CA PHE A 244 5.33 -12.95 -1.36
C PHE A 244 3.83 -12.60 -1.44
N PRO A 245 2.92 -13.59 -1.46
CA PRO A 245 1.51 -13.39 -1.81
C PRO A 245 0.75 -12.33 -0.99
N LEU A 246 1.03 -12.23 0.32
CA LEU A 246 0.29 -11.31 1.19
C LEU A 246 0.77 -9.86 1.07
N THR A 247 1.97 -9.62 0.54
CA THR A 247 2.55 -8.27 0.34
C THR A 247 2.48 -7.84 -1.13
N ALA A 248 2.54 -8.79 -2.05
CA ALA A 248 2.61 -8.57 -3.50
C ALA A 248 1.56 -7.59 -4.06
N PRO A 249 0.26 -7.66 -3.69
CA PRO A 249 -0.77 -6.77 -4.24
C PRO A 249 -0.51 -5.28 -3.99
N VAL A 250 0.22 -4.95 -2.94
CA VAL A 250 0.54 -3.56 -2.56
C VAL A 250 1.95 -3.20 -3.01
N GLU A 251 2.92 -4.09 -2.78
CA GLU A 251 4.32 -3.86 -3.14
C GLU A 251 4.48 -3.55 -4.63
N VAL A 252 3.81 -4.30 -5.51
CA VAL A 252 3.92 -4.09 -6.95
C VAL A 252 3.39 -2.73 -7.37
N ILE A 253 2.27 -2.28 -6.79
CA ILE A 253 1.70 -0.96 -7.10
C ILE A 253 2.67 0.14 -6.71
N ILE A 254 3.23 0.07 -5.50
CA ILE A 254 4.21 1.05 -5.04
C ILE A 254 5.44 1.03 -5.96
N ARG A 255 6.00 -0.16 -6.23
CA ARG A 255 7.20 -0.30 -7.07
C ARG A 255 6.98 0.20 -8.48
N LEU A 256 5.83 -0.05 -9.12
CA LEU A 256 5.53 0.42 -10.48
C LEU A 256 5.54 1.96 -10.61
N GLY A 257 5.34 2.69 -9.51
CA GLY A 257 5.43 4.15 -9.54
C GLY A 257 6.79 4.74 -9.18
N VAL A 258 7.65 3.94 -8.52
CA VAL A 258 8.95 4.39 -8.00
C VAL A 258 10.13 3.84 -8.81
N SER A 259 9.98 2.64 -9.38
CA SER A 259 11.05 1.85 -9.98
C SER A 259 10.56 1.04 -11.17
N ASN A 260 11.45 0.67 -12.09
CA ASN A 260 11.10 -0.29 -13.13
C ASN A 260 11.12 -1.70 -12.53
N VAL A 261 9.98 -2.39 -12.58
CA VAL A 261 9.90 -3.79 -12.17
C VAL A 261 10.13 -4.69 -13.39
N PRO A 262 11.12 -5.61 -13.35
CA PRO A 262 11.33 -6.56 -14.43
C PRO A 262 10.09 -7.42 -14.71
N ALA A 263 9.81 -7.68 -15.99
CA ALA A 263 8.63 -8.45 -16.40
C ALA A 263 8.56 -9.86 -15.79
N TRP A 264 9.71 -10.50 -15.57
CA TRP A 264 9.77 -11.83 -14.94
C TRP A 264 9.35 -11.79 -13.46
N GLU A 265 9.65 -10.71 -12.73
CA GLU A 265 9.21 -10.54 -11.33
C GLU A 265 7.70 -10.42 -11.26
N LEU A 266 7.11 -9.65 -12.19
CA LEU A 266 5.65 -9.53 -12.29
C LEU A 266 4.99 -10.86 -12.65
N ALA A 267 5.55 -11.59 -13.62
CA ALA A 267 5.03 -12.89 -14.02
C ALA A 267 5.14 -13.93 -12.89
N ALA A 268 6.29 -13.97 -12.19
CA ALA A 268 6.51 -14.84 -11.04
C ALA A 268 5.57 -14.50 -9.89
N SER A 269 5.39 -13.21 -9.59
CA SER A 269 4.47 -12.74 -8.55
C SER A 269 3.02 -13.14 -8.86
N ILE A 270 2.54 -12.89 -10.08
CA ILE A 270 1.19 -13.29 -10.52
C ILE A 270 1.00 -14.81 -10.42
N ALA A 271 1.99 -15.59 -10.85
CA ALA A 271 1.93 -17.05 -10.78
C ALA A 271 1.88 -17.54 -9.33
N VAL A 272 2.75 -17.02 -8.46
CA VAL A 272 2.81 -17.38 -7.03
C VAL A 272 1.55 -16.95 -6.29
N LEU A 273 1.00 -15.77 -6.59
CA LEU A 273 -0.31 -15.32 -6.09
C LEU A 273 -1.42 -16.28 -6.51
N GLY A 274 -1.52 -16.61 -7.80
CA GLY A 274 -2.53 -17.53 -8.33
C GLY A 274 -2.46 -18.91 -7.69
N LEU A 275 -1.25 -19.48 -7.57
CA LEU A 275 -1.02 -20.76 -6.91
C LEU A 275 -1.39 -20.70 -5.42
N SER A 276 -1.10 -19.58 -4.76
CA SER A 276 -1.44 -19.38 -3.34
C SER A 276 -2.95 -19.31 -3.14
N ILE A 277 -3.68 -18.60 -4.01
CA ILE A 277 -5.16 -18.56 -3.98
C ILE A 277 -5.73 -19.97 -4.08
N ILE A 278 -5.26 -20.77 -5.05
CA ILE A 278 -5.72 -22.15 -5.23
C ILE A 278 -5.37 -23.00 -4.00
N GLY A 279 -4.13 -22.90 -3.51
CA GLY A 279 -3.66 -23.66 -2.34
C GLY A 279 -4.48 -23.37 -1.08
N VAL A 280 -4.69 -22.08 -0.76
CA VAL A 280 -5.50 -21.67 0.39
C VAL A 280 -6.96 -22.07 0.19
N LEU A 281 -7.51 -21.98 -1.03
CA LEU A 281 -8.89 -22.37 -1.30
C LEU A 281 -9.12 -23.86 -1.04
N LEU A 282 -8.21 -24.71 -1.52
CA LEU A 282 -8.26 -26.15 -1.28
C LEU A 282 -8.14 -26.48 0.21
N LEU A 283 -7.24 -25.79 0.93
CA LEU A 283 -7.12 -25.92 2.39
C LEU A 283 -8.40 -25.49 3.11
N THR A 284 -8.97 -24.34 2.76
CA THR A 284 -10.21 -23.83 3.33
C THR A 284 -11.37 -24.81 3.11
N ILE A 285 -11.52 -25.38 1.91
CA ILE A 285 -12.56 -26.38 1.62
C ILE A 285 -12.37 -27.64 2.48
N ARG A 286 -11.12 -28.14 2.62
CA ARG A 286 -10.81 -29.30 3.46
C ARG A 286 -11.17 -29.01 4.92
N VAL A 287 -10.71 -27.89 5.46
CA VAL A 287 -10.98 -27.45 6.84
C VAL A 287 -12.48 -27.30 7.07
N PHE A 288 -13.21 -26.66 6.15
CA PHE A 288 -14.64 -26.47 6.25
C PHE A 288 -15.40 -27.81 6.30
N ARG A 289 -15.01 -28.81 5.50
CA ARG A 289 -15.61 -30.16 5.57
C ARG A 289 -15.37 -30.85 6.91
N THR A 290 -14.18 -30.74 7.48
CA THR A 290 -13.85 -31.36 8.77
C THR A 290 -14.52 -30.64 9.95
N TYR A 291 -14.56 -29.30 9.92
CA TYR A 291 -15.05 -28.47 11.02
C TYR A 291 -16.56 -28.41 11.16
N LEU A 292 -17.29 -28.53 10.05
CA LEU A 292 -18.74 -28.53 10.10
C LEU A 292 -19.33 -29.76 10.80
N LEU A 293 -18.58 -30.86 10.85
CA LEU A 293 -18.96 -32.09 11.54
C LEU A 293 -18.49 -32.14 13.00
N MET A 294 -17.61 -31.21 13.42
CA MET A 294 -17.07 -31.13 14.78
C MET A 294 -17.61 -29.87 15.45
N TYR A 295 -18.80 -29.97 16.04
CA TYR A 295 -19.43 -28.89 16.81
C TYR A 295 -18.46 -28.31 17.87
N GLY A 296 -18.00 -27.07 17.63
CA GLY A 296 -17.52 -26.14 18.66
C GLY A 296 -16.16 -26.39 19.31
N LYS A 297 -15.42 -27.46 18.99
CA LYS A 297 -14.05 -27.67 19.54
C LYS A 297 -12.97 -27.24 18.56
N ARG A 298 -12.01 -26.42 19.01
CA ARG A 298 -10.84 -25.99 18.21
C ARG A 298 -9.95 -27.19 17.87
N PRO A 299 -9.40 -27.27 16.65
CA PRO A 299 -8.50 -28.35 16.29
C PRO A 299 -7.17 -28.06 16.94
N LYS A 300 -6.57 -29.07 17.58
CA LYS A 300 -5.14 -28.99 17.86
C LYS A 300 -4.41 -29.11 16.51
N LEU A 301 -3.33 -28.35 16.31
CA LEU A 301 -2.52 -28.37 15.08
C LEU A 301 -2.15 -29.81 14.63
N GLY A 302 -2.01 -30.75 15.58
CA GLY A 302 -1.77 -32.16 15.30
C GLY A 302 -2.91 -32.91 14.57
N GLU A 303 -4.18 -32.52 14.75
CA GLU A 303 -5.32 -33.12 14.06
C GLU A 303 -5.43 -32.64 12.61
N ILE A 304 -5.06 -31.38 12.35
CA ILE A 304 -4.99 -30.80 11.00
C ILE A 304 -3.91 -31.52 10.18
N ILE A 305 -2.73 -31.77 10.78
CA ILE A 305 -1.64 -32.50 10.11
C ILE A 305 -2.01 -33.97 9.87
N ARG A 306 -2.77 -34.58 10.80
CA ARG A 306 -3.20 -35.98 10.66
C ARG A 306 -4.25 -36.14 9.55
N SER A 307 -5.19 -35.19 9.42
CA SER A 307 -6.20 -35.23 8.35
C SER A 307 -5.61 -34.99 6.96
N LEU A 308 -4.50 -34.23 6.86
CA LEU A 308 -3.72 -34.07 5.62
C LEU A 308 -3.03 -35.37 5.17
N ARG A 309 -2.86 -36.35 6.05
CA ARG A 309 -2.16 -37.62 5.77
C ARG A 309 -3.09 -38.78 5.42
N THR A 310 -4.39 -38.66 5.71
CA THR A 310 -5.38 -39.75 5.59
C THR A 310 -6.44 -39.53 4.50
N GLY A 311 -6.29 -38.54 3.62
CA GLY A 311 -7.22 -38.33 2.50
C GLY A 311 -6.53 -37.74 1.29
#